data_AF-A0A7C1A7X9-F1
#
_entry.id   AF-A0A7C1A7X9-F1
#
_cell.length_a   1.000
_cell.length_b   1.000
_cell.length_c   1.000
_cell.angle_alpha   90.00
_cell.angle_beta   90.00
_cell.angle_gamma   90.00
#
_symmetry.space_group_name_H-M   'P 1'
#
loop_
_entity.id
_entity.type
_entity.pdbx_description
1 polymer ?
#
loop_
_entity_poly.entity_id
_entity_poly.type
_entity_poly.pdbx_seq_one_letter_code
_entity_poly.pdbx_strand_id
1 'polypeptide(L)'
;MITDRAVSGLSHAEAAIRTLKAGARVIQLREKKLTKKEICKEALNIRELTLRYRALFIINDHVDIALAVWADGVHLGQDDMPIHEARKILGRR
;
A
#
# COMPACT_ATOMS: atom_id res chain seq x y z
N MET A 1 3.73 -8.42 -4.06
CA MET A 1 4.79 -8.38 -3.03
C MET A 1 4.33 -7.49 -1.89
N ILE A 2 4.55 -7.93 -0.66
CA ILE A 2 4.22 -7.18 0.57
C ILE A 2 5.53 -6.55 1.07
N THR A 3 5.53 -5.26 1.34
CA THR A 3 6.72 -4.60 1.88
C THR A 3 6.83 -4.86 3.38
N ASP A 4 8.04 -5.17 3.86
CA ASP A 4 8.33 -5.27 5.29
C ASP A 4 9.80 -4.91 5.53
N ARG A 5 10.03 -3.81 6.27
CA ARG A 5 11.38 -3.31 6.54
C ARG A 5 12.16 -4.22 7.49
N ALA A 6 11.48 -4.88 8.42
CA ALA A 6 12.12 -5.71 9.43
C ALA A 6 12.64 -7.03 8.83
N VAL A 7 11.90 -7.58 7.86
CA VAL A 7 12.31 -8.83 7.17
C VAL A 7 13.31 -8.56 6.06
N SER A 8 13.10 -7.52 5.25
CA SER A 8 13.94 -7.27 4.07
C SER A 8 15.21 -6.48 4.36
N GLY A 9 15.25 -5.69 5.43
CA GLY A 9 16.31 -4.70 5.68
C GLY A 9 16.32 -3.54 4.69
N LEU A 10 15.35 -3.48 3.76
CA LEU A 10 15.24 -2.44 2.74
C LEU A 10 14.20 -1.40 3.14
N SER A 11 14.32 -0.19 2.59
CA SER A 11 13.20 0.75 2.60
C SER A 11 12.05 0.21 1.74
N HIS A 12 10.83 0.69 2.00
CA HIS A 12 9.66 0.25 1.22
C HIS A 12 9.81 0.58 -0.26
N ALA A 13 10.33 1.77 -0.58
CA ALA A 13 10.60 2.19 -1.96
C ALA A 13 11.64 1.30 -2.65
N GLU A 14 12.75 0.98 -1.97
CA GLU A 14 13.80 0.13 -2.54
C GLU A 14 13.27 -1.29 -2.82
N ALA A 15 12.53 -1.85 -1.86
CA ALA A 15 11.92 -3.16 -2.02
C ALA A 15 10.87 -3.17 -3.16
N ALA A 16 10.06 -2.11 -3.28
CA ALA A 16 9.13 -1.94 -4.38
C ALA A 16 9.84 -1.85 -5.74
N ILE A 17 10.88 -1.02 -5.87
CA ILE A 17 11.66 -0.87 -7.13
C ILE A 17 12.22 -2.21 -7.58
N ARG A 18 12.90 -2.94 -6.69
CA ARG A 18 13.49 -4.25 -7.02
C ARG A 18 12.42 -5.23 -7.49
N THR A 19 11.30 -5.27 -6.80
CA THR A 19 10.21 -6.21 -7.12
C THR A 19 9.52 -5.86 -8.43
N LEU A 20 9.28 -4.58 -8.70
CA LEU A 20 8.70 -4.11 -9.96
C LEU A 20 9.62 -4.40 -11.15
N LYS A 21 10.92 -4.17 -10.99
CA LYS A 21 11.95 -4.52 -11.99
C LYS A 21 12.02 -6.03 -12.25
N ALA A 22 11.81 -6.85 -11.22
CA ALA A 22 11.72 -8.30 -11.36
C ALA A 22 10.42 -8.80 -12.02
N GLY A 23 9.51 -7.90 -12.42
CA GLY A 23 8.30 -8.24 -13.18
C GLY A 23 7.02 -8.34 -12.36
N ALA A 24 7.07 -8.13 -11.03
CA ALA A 24 5.85 -8.11 -10.23
C ALA A 24 4.93 -6.95 -10.66
N ARG A 25 3.62 -7.18 -10.56
CA ARG A 25 2.57 -6.21 -10.95
C ARG A 25 1.60 -5.87 -9.83
N VAL A 26 1.92 -6.27 -8.60
CA VAL A 26 1.16 -5.91 -7.40
C VAL A 26 2.12 -5.63 -6.25
N ILE A 27 2.00 -4.46 -5.65
CA ILE A 27 2.72 -4.05 -4.44
C ILE A 27 1.70 -3.75 -3.35
N GLN A 28 1.92 -4.30 -2.16
CA GLN A 28 1.18 -3.97 -0.95
C GLN A 28 2.13 -3.27 0.02
N LEU A 29 1.84 -2.03 0.40
CA LEU A 29 2.56 -1.33 1.46
C LEU A 29 2.01 -1.79 2.82
N ARG A 30 2.85 -2.43 3.62
CA ARG A 30 2.53 -2.82 4.99
C ARG A 30 3.51 -2.15 5.97
N GLU A 31 2.98 -1.26 6.78
CA GLU A 31 3.75 -0.52 7.77
C GLU A 31 2.93 -0.37 9.06
N LYS A 32 3.51 -0.77 10.19
CA LYS A 32 2.81 -0.81 11.49
C LYS A 32 3.44 0.10 12.56
N LYS A 33 4.62 0.66 12.30
CA LYS A 33 5.40 1.42 13.29
C LYS A 33 5.45 2.91 13.02
N LEU A 34 5.20 3.33 11.78
CA LEU A 34 5.21 4.74 11.40
C LEU A 34 3.91 5.45 11.76
N THR A 35 3.99 6.77 11.88
CA THR A 35 2.80 7.62 11.99
C THR A 35 2.02 7.63 10.67
N LYS A 36 0.71 7.91 10.71
CA LYS A 36 -0.12 8.03 9.49
C LYS A 36 0.46 9.01 8.46
N LYS A 37 1.04 10.12 8.93
CA LYS A 37 1.67 11.13 8.06
C LYS A 37 2.85 10.54 7.28
N GLU A 38 3.70 9.76 7.94
CA GLU A 38 4.84 9.10 7.33
C GLU A 38 4.40 7.97 6.40
N ILE A 39 3.41 7.17 6.79
CA ILE A 39 2.82 6.12 5.93
C ILE A 39 2.27 6.75 4.65
N CYS A 40 1.53 7.86 4.75
CA CYS A 40 0.99 8.56 3.59
C CYS A 40 2.10 9.06 2.65
N LYS A 41 3.20 9.60 3.20
CA LYS A 41 4.37 10.02 2.41
C LYS A 41 5.01 8.84 1.66
N GLU A 42 5.25 7.73 2.35
CA GLU A 42 5.79 6.51 1.73
C GLU A 42 4.83 5.95 0.68
N ALA A 43 3.53 5.96 0.95
CA ALA A 43 2.50 5.49 0.06
C ALA A 43 2.46 6.29 -1.26
N LEU A 44 2.61 7.62 -1.20
CA LEU A 44 2.70 8.46 -2.40
C LEU A 44 3.92 8.12 -3.26
N ASN A 45 5.08 7.90 -2.64
CA ASN A 45 6.29 7.49 -3.35
C ASN A 45 6.10 6.15 -4.06
N ILE A 46 5.52 5.16 -3.38
CA ILE A 46 5.27 3.84 -3.96
C ILE A 46 4.19 3.93 -5.04
N ARG A 47 3.14 4.74 -4.85
CA ARG A 47 2.10 4.95 -5.88
C ARG A 47 2.69 5.47 -7.19
N GLU A 48 3.60 6.44 -7.13
CA GLU A 48 4.26 6.96 -8.32
C GLU A 48 5.08 5.86 -9.03
N LEU A 49 5.73 4.98 -8.27
CA LEU A 49 6.43 3.82 -8.82
C LEU A 49 5.44 2.83 -9.46
N THR A 50 4.37 2.45 -8.78
CA THR A 50 3.44 1.45 -9.32
C THR A 50 2.74 1.95 -10.58
N LEU A 51 2.41 3.24 -10.66
CA LEU A 51 1.88 3.84 -11.90
C LEU A 51 2.87 3.73 -13.06
N ARG A 52 4.14 4.08 -12.83
CA ARG A 52 5.20 3.98 -13.86
C ARG A 52 5.40 2.56 -14.39
N TYR A 53 5.29 1.57 -13.51
CA TYR A 53 5.47 0.16 -13.86
C TYR A 53 4.15 -0.56 -14.20
N ARG A 54 3.03 0.16 -14.28
CA ARG A 54 1.68 -0.39 -14.53
C ARG A 54 1.35 -1.56 -13.59
N ALA A 55 1.60 -1.34 -12.31
CA ALA A 55 1.35 -2.28 -11.23
C ALA A 55 0.22 -1.78 -10.33
N LEU A 56 -0.53 -2.72 -9.73
CA LEU A 56 -1.51 -2.43 -8.70
C LEU A 56 -0.81 -2.06 -7.38
N PHE A 57 -1.43 -1.12 -6.67
CA PHE A 57 -0.99 -0.67 -5.37
C PHE A 57 -2.07 -0.85 -4.31
N ILE A 58 -1.73 -1.55 -3.24
CA ILE A 58 -2.62 -1.88 -2.13
C ILE A 58 -2.04 -1.31 -0.83
N ILE A 59 -2.88 -0.66 -0.02
CA ILE A 59 -2.51 -0.22 1.33
C ILE A 59 -3.00 -1.24 2.36
N ASN A 60 -2.17 -1.57 3.35
CA ASN A 60 -2.58 -2.41 4.47
C ASN A 60 -3.28 -1.58 5.55
N ASP A 61 -4.43 -2.04 6.04
CA ASP A 61 -5.23 -1.58 7.20
C ASP A 61 -5.82 -0.14 7.10
N HIS A 62 -5.13 0.77 6.42
CA HIS A 62 -5.45 2.20 6.39
C HIS A 62 -6.32 2.59 5.20
N VAL A 63 -7.64 2.44 5.35
CA VAL A 63 -8.66 2.82 4.34
C VAL A 63 -8.58 4.30 3.97
N ASP A 64 -8.36 5.17 4.96
CA ASP A 64 -8.18 6.62 4.80
C ASP A 64 -6.97 6.96 3.92
N ILE A 65 -5.83 6.31 4.17
CA ILE A 65 -4.62 6.49 3.38
C ILE A 65 -4.82 5.92 1.97
N ALA A 66 -5.45 4.75 1.83
CA ALA A 66 -5.76 4.16 0.52
C ALA A 66 -6.57 5.13 -0.36
N LEU A 67 -7.57 5.79 0.22
CA LEU A 67 -8.36 6.80 -0.47
C LEU A 67 -7.51 8.04 -0.81
N ALA A 68 -6.76 8.57 0.15
CA ALA A 68 -5.97 9.79 -0.01
C ALA A 68 -4.91 9.68 -1.11
N VAL A 69 -4.27 8.52 -1.24
CA VAL A 69 -3.19 8.29 -2.24
C VAL A 69 -3.69 7.67 -3.54
N TRP A 70 -5.01 7.52 -3.70
CA TRP A 70 -5.62 6.85 -4.85
C TRP A 70 -5.05 5.44 -5.09
N ALA A 71 -4.88 4.66 -4.02
CA ALA A 71 -4.51 3.25 -4.12
C ALA A 71 -5.60 2.47 -4.87
N ASP A 72 -5.21 1.35 -5.47
CA ASP A 72 -6.12 0.48 -6.23
C ASP A 72 -6.89 -0.47 -5.29
N GLY A 73 -6.43 -0.63 -4.05
CA GLY A 73 -7.15 -1.38 -3.03
C GLY A 73 -6.63 -1.14 -1.62
N VAL A 74 -7.37 -1.70 -0.67
CA VAL A 74 -6.97 -1.85 0.73
C VAL A 74 -7.02 -3.33 1.09
N HIS A 75 -6.08 -3.79 1.89
CA HIS A 75 -6.12 -5.10 2.51
C HIS A 75 -6.50 -4.93 3.98
N LEU A 76 -7.46 -5.72 4.44
CA LEU A 76 -8.01 -5.69 5.79
C LEU A 76 -8.00 -7.11 6.35
N GLY A 77 -7.43 -7.27 7.55
CA GLY A 77 -7.52 -8.46 8.37
C GLY A 77 -8.85 -8.52 9.15
N GLN A 78 -8.98 -9.55 9.98
CA GLN A 78 -10.21 -9.84 10.73
C GLN A 78 -10.52 -8.80 11.81
N ASP A 79 -9.49 -8.22 12.42
CA ASP A 79 -9.62 -7.24 13.51
C ASP A 79 -9.57 -5.78 13.02
N ASP A 80 -9.47 -5.56 11.70
CA ASP A 80 -9.44 -4.24 11.11
C ASP A 80 -10.86 -3.68 10.89
N MET A 81 -10.95 -2.50 10.25
CA MET A 81 -12.24 -1.93 9.86
C MET A 81 -13.11 -2.96 9.14
N PRO A 82 -14.38 -3.15 9.54
CA PRO A 82 -15.27 -4.07 8.84
C PRO A 82 -15.39 -3.75 7.35
N ILE A 83 -15.36 -4.79 6.52
CA ILE A 83 -15.34 -4.65 5.05
C ILE A 83 -16.50 -3.79 4.52
N HIS A 84 -17.67 -3.86 5.15
CA HIS A 84 -18.83 -3.07 4.74
C HIS A 84 -18.65 -1.57 5.00
N GLU A 85 -17.97 -1.19 6.09
CA GLU A 85 -17.63 0.21 6.39
C GLU A 85 -16.55 0.71 5.43
N ALA A 86 -15.50 -0.09 5.20
CA ALA A 86 -14.47 0.24 4.22
C ALA A 86 -15.07 0.46 2.82
N ARG A 87 -16.05 -0.35 2.43
CA ARG A 87 -16.77 -0.21 1.16
C ARG A 87 -17.59 1.07 1.07
N LYS A 88 -18.19 1.54 2.17
CA LYS A 88 -18.89 2.84 2.19
C LYS A 88 -17.94 4.00 1.92
N ILE A 89 -16.73 3.94 2.50
CA ILE A 89 -15.70 4.98 2.34
C ILE A 89 -15.11 4.98 0.93
N LEU A 90 -14.75 3.80 0.41
CA LEU A 90 -14.07 3.66 -0.89
C LEU A 90 -15.03 3.69 -2.09
N GLY A 91 -16.32 3.51 -1.85
CA GLY A 91 -17.35 3.48 -2.88
C GLY A 91 -17.36 2.20 -3.73
N ARG A 92 -18.20 2.21 -4.77
CA ARG A 92 -18.26 1.19 -5.81
C ARG A 92 -17.41 1.68 -6.98
N ARG A 93 -16.26 1.05 -7.19
CA ARG A 93 -15.42 1.22 -8.39
C ARG A 93 -15.51 -0.04 -9.22
#